data_AF-A0A2M7Y1X8-F1
#
_entry.id   AF-A0A2M7Y1X8-F1
#
_cell.length_a   1.000
_cell.length_b   1.000
_cell.length_c   1.000
_cell.angle_alpha   90.00
_cell.angle_beta   90.00
_cell.angle_gamma   90.00
#
_symmetry.space_group_name_H-M   'P 1'
#
loop_
_entity.id
_entity.type
_entity.pdbx_description
1 polymer ?
#
loop_
_entity_poly.entity_id
_entity_poly.type
_entity_poly.pdbx_seq_one_letter_code
_entity_poly.pdbx_strand_id
1 'polypeptide(L)'
;MQFAGFTLRNNLFVAPMAAVTDRPFRKLCRRFGAGLAVSEMVTSNSLLYGSAKTGRRADHEGEPAPVSVQIAGADPRMMAAAARHNVERGAQIIDINMGCPAKKVCNTLAGSALLRDEPLVGRILDAVVGAVDVPVTLKIRTGWDRSERNAVRIAAIAESAGVRAIAIHGRTRA
;
A
#
# COMPACT_ATOMS: atom_id res chain seq x y z
N MET A 1 -1.47 19.74 -7.43
CA MET A 1 -0.59 19.31 -6.32
C MET A 1 0.44 18.33 -6.86
N GLN A 2 1.73 18.49 -6.56
CA GLN A 2 2.73 17.47 -6.88
C GLN A 2 2.69 16.36 -5.82
N PHE A 3 2.62 15.10 -6.24
CA PHE A 3 2.65 13.93 -5.36
C PHE A 3 3.40 12.79 -6.05
N ALA A 4 4.52 12.36 -5.46
CA ALA A 4 5.32 11.24 -5.94
C ALA A 4 5.67 11.28 -7.45
N GLY A 5 5.92 12.48 -8.00
CA GLY A 5 6.23 12.67 -9.42
C GLY A 5 5.01 12.89 -10.33
N PHE A 6 3.80 12.87 -9.78
CA PHE A 6 2.55 13.11 -10.52
C PHE A 6 1.93 14.47 -10.16
N THR A 7 1.35 15.13 -11.16
CA THR A 7 0.50 16.31 -10.94
C THR A 7 -0.93 15.86 -10.70
N LEU A 8 -1.40 15.95 -9.45
CA LEU A 8 -2.77 15.62 -9.04
C LEU A 8 -3.66 16.87 -8.98
N ARG A 9 -4.97 16.67 -9.17
CA ARG A 9 -5.98 17.74 -9.09
C ARG A 9 -6.01 18.45 -7.73
N ASN A 10 -5.85 17.70 -6.64
CA ASN A 10 -5.84 18.20 -5.26
C ASN A 10 -5.11 17.19 -4.35
N ASN A 11 -5.12 17.46 -3.03
CA ASN A 11 -4.50 16.66 -1.97
C ASN A 11 -5.51 15.76 -1.21
N LEU A 12 -6.65 15.41 -1.82
CA LEU A 12 -7.68 14.58 -1.20
C LEU A 12 -7.67 13.18 -1.80
N PHE A 13 -7.31 12.18 -1.00
CA PHE A 13 -7.12 10.81 -1.47
C PHE A 13 -8.15 9.85 -0.87
N VAL A 14 -8.68 8.94 -1.68
CA VAL A 14 -9.53 7.84 -1.19
C VAL A 14 -8.64 6.76 -0.60
N ALA A 15 -8.90 6.43 0.66
CA ALA A 15 -8.17 5.39 1.37
C ALA A 15 -8.48 4.00 0.79
N PRO A 16 -7.51 3.07 0.78
CA PRO A 16 -7.73 1.70 0.36
C PRO A 16 -8.62 0.97 1.38
N MET A 17 -9.73 0.40 0.91
CA MET A 17 -10.71 -0.30 1.74
C MET A 17 -11.09 -1.62 1.07
N ALA A 18 -10.64 -2.74 1.64
CA ALA A 18 -10.95 -4.07 1.12
C ALA A 18 -12.46 -4.28 0.99
N ALA A 19 -12.89 -4.81 -0.16
CA ALA A 19 -14.27 -5.01 -0.59
C ALA A 19 -15.11 -3.72 -0.77
N VAL A 20 -14.51 -2.53 -0.70
CA VAL A 20 -15.20 -1.25 -0.89
C VAL A 20 -14.60 -0.46 -2.05
N THR A 21 -13.28 -0.28 -2.07
CA THR A 21 -12.60 0.47 -3.14
C THR A 21 -12.34 -0.42 -4.35
N ASP A 22 -13.37 -1.03 -4.91
CA ASP A 22 -13.30 -1.72 -6.19
C ASP A 22 -13.16 -0.73 -7.36
N ARG A 23 -12.95 -1.24 -8.58
CA ARG A 23 -12.75 -0.40 -9.78
C ARG A 23 -13.90 0.59 -10.01
N PRO A 24 -15.20 0.19 -10.02
CA PRO A 24 -16.32 1.13 -10.13
C PRO A 24 -16.31 2.23 -9.07
N PHE A 25 -16.10 1.89 -7.80
CA PHE A 25 -16.07 2.86 -6.71
C PHE A 25 -14.93 3.88 -6.87
N ARG A 26 -13.72 3.40 -7.20
CA ARG A 26 -12.56 4.29 -7.43
C ARG A 26 -12.82 5.26 -8.56
N LYS A 27 -13.36 4.78 -9.70
CA LYS A 27 -13.71 5.65 -10.84
C LYS A 27 -14.74 6.70 -10.45
N LEU A 28 -15.76 6.32 -9.67
CA LEU A 28 -16.79 7.24 -9.20
C LEU A 28 -16.19 8.33 -8.29
N CYS A 29 -15.36 7.96 -7.32
CA CYS A 29 -14.71 8.95 -6.45
C CYS A 29 -13.77 9.89 -7.21
N ARG A 30 -13.00 9.38 -8.18
CA ARG A 30 -12.15 10.23 -9.03
C ARG A 30 -12.99 11.21 -9.85
N ARG A 31 -14.15 10.79 -10.37
CA ARG A 31 -15.12 11.66 -11.06
C ARG A 31 -15.67 12.76 -10.14
N PHE A 32 -15.95 12.44 -8.87
CA PHE A 32 -16.41 13.41 -7.87
C PHE A 32 -15.30 14.27 -7.25
N GLY A 33 -14.05 14.13 -7.72
CA GLY A 33 -12.97 15.06 -7.40
C GLY A 33 -11.90 14.53 -6.47
N ALA A 34 -11.87 13.23 -6.16
CA ALA A 34 -10.69 12.66 -5.49
C ALA A 34 -9.43 12.85 -6.36
N GLY A 35 -8.36 13.38 -5.76
CA GLY A 35 -7.06 13.57 -6.40
C GLY A 35 -6.36 12.23 -6.69
N LEU A 36 -6.55 11.25 -5.81
CA LEU A 36 -6.06 9.88 -5.93
C LEU A 36 -7.07 8.90 -5.33
N ALA A 37 -7.11 7.67 -5.82
CA ALA A 37 -7.82 6.57 -5.19
C ALA A 37 -6.94 5.33 -5.20
N VAL A 38 -6.67 4.77 -4.02
CA VAL A 38 -5.81 3.59 -3.88
C VAL A 38 -6.66 2.33 -4.01
N SER A 39 -6.13 1.31 -4.67
CA SER A 39 -6.80 0.03 -4.86
C SER A 39 -7.17 -0.66 -3.55
N GLU A 40 -8.03 -1.68 -3.64
CA GLU A 40 -8.03 -2.70 -2.60
C GLU A 40 -6.64 -3.31 -2.40
N MET A 41 -6.40 -3.80 -1.18
CA MET A 41 -5.18 -4.51 -0.84
C MET A 41 -5.05 -5.83 -1.63
N VAL A 42 -3.99 -5.92 -2.43
CA VAL A 42 -3.53 -7.11 -3.14
C VAL A 42 -2.54 -7.86 -2.25
N THR A 43 -2.65 -9.19 -2.22
CA THR A 43 -1.73 -10.04 -1.44
C THR A 43 -0.39 -10.17 -2.14
N SER A 44 0.70 -10.31 -1.39
CA SER A 44 2.01 -10.68 -1.95
C SER A 44 2.14 -12.17 -2.26
N ASN A 45 1.17 -13.00 -1.88
CA ASN A 45 1.20 -14.43 -2.13
C ASN A 45 0.78 -14.75 -3.57
N SER A 46 1.77 -15.08 -4.40
CA SER A 46 1.58 -15.39 -5.82
C SER A 46 0.65 -16.57 -6.08
N LEU A 47 0.55 -17.52 -5.15
CA LEU A 47 -0.38 -18.66 -5.25
C LEU A 47 -1.85 -18.21 -5.33
N LEU A 48 -2.16 -17.00 -4.88
CA LEU A 48 -3.51 -16.45 -4.87
C LEU A 48 -3.81 -15.58 -6.10
N TYR A 49 -2.86 -15.39 -7.02
CA TYR A 49 -3.03 -14.50 -8.18
C TYR A 49 -4.05 -15.02 -9.18
N GLY A 50 -4.19 -16.34 -9.31
CA GLY A 50 -5.21 -16.96 -10.17
C GLY A 50 -6.63 -16.93 -9.58
N SER A 51 -6.81 -16.48 -8.33
CA SER A 51 -8.15 -16.44 -7.74
C SER A 51 -8.98 -15.29 -8.33
N ALA A 52 -10.28 -15.53 -8.54
CA ALA A 52 -11.21 -14.52 -9.04
C ALA A 52 -11.23 -13.24 -8.16
N LYS A 53 -11.00 -13.41 -6.84
CA LYS A 53 -10.90 -12.28 -5.90
C LYS A 53 -9.68 -11.40 -6.17
N THR A 54 -8.51 -11.99 -6.39
CA THR A 54 -7.29 -11.23 -6.70
C THR A 54 -7.39 -10.60 -8.09
N GLY A 55 -7.93 -11.33 -9.08
CA GLY A 55 -8.16 -10.80 -10.43
C GLY A 55 -9.01 -9.53 -10.44
N ARG A 56 -10.13 -9.52 -9.70
CA ARG A 56 -10.98 -8.30 -9.57
C ARG A 56 -10.26 -7.13 -8.90
N ARG A 57 -9.37 -7.40 -7.95
CA ARG A 57 -8.61 -6.35 -7.23
C ARG A 57 -7.54 -5.72 -8.08
N ALA A 58 -6.94 -6.50 -8.97
CA ALA A 58 -5.88 -6.08 -9.88
C ALA A 58 -6.41 -5.51 -11.22
N ASP A 59 -7.73 -5.40 -11.39
CA ASP A 59 -8.35 -4.76 -12.54
C ASP A 59 -8.42 -3.24 -12.32
N HIS A 60 -7.70 -2.51 -13.16
CA HIS A 60 -7.58 -1.04 -13.16
C HIS A 60 -8.00 -0.43 -14.51
N GLU A 61 -8.64 -1.21 -15.39
CA GLU A 61 -8.94 -0.76 -16.74
C GLU A 61 -9.86 0.48 -16.74
N GLY A 62 -9.42 1.50 -17.47
CA GLY A 62 -10.13 2.77 -17.57
C GLY A 62 -10.14 3.61 -16.29
N GLU A 63 -9.26 3.34 -15.32
CA GLU A 63 -8.99 4.28 -14.22
C GLU A 63 -8.13 5.46 -14.69
N PRO A 64 -8.39 6.68 -14.18
CA PRO A 64 -7.54 7.82 -14.49
C PRO A 64 -6.21 7.71 -13.76
N ALA A 65 -5.12 8.04 -14.45
CA ALA A 65 -3.79 8.07 -13.88
C ALA A 65 -3.68 9.05 -12.68
N PRO A 66 -2.75 8.81 -11.73
CA PRO A 66 -2.00 7.57 -11.61
C PRO A 66 -2.85 6.45 -11.00
N VAL A 67 -2.62 5.21 -11.47
CA VAL A 67 -3.13 3.98 -10.85
C VAL A 67 -2.25 3.63 -9.65
N SER A 68 -2.82 3.65 -8.44
CA SER A 68 -2.13 3.32 -7.19
C SER A 68 -2.62 1.98 -6.64
N VAL A 69 -1.70 1.03 -6.52
CA VAL A 69 -2.00 -0.33 -6.08
C VAL A 69 -1.42 -0.59 -4.70
N GLN A 70 -2.26 -0.97 -3.74
CA GLN A 70 -1.80 -1.35 -2.40
C GLN A 70 -1.47 -2.84 -2.34
N ILE A 71 -0.25 -3.18 -1.91
CA ILE A 71 0.20 -4.55 -1.65
C ILE A 71 0.35 -4.84 -0.15
N ALA A 72 0.22 -6.11 0.25
CA ALA A 72 0.38 -6.54 1.62
C ALA A 72 0.98 -7.94 1.76
N GLY A 73 1.86 -8.08 2.75
CA GLY A 73 2.61 -9.28 3.06
C GLY A 73 3.66 -8.98 4.13
N ALA A 74 4.44 -9.99 4.49
CA ALA A 74 5.48 -9.90 5.52
C ALA A 74 6.86 -10.38 5.07
N ASP A 75 6.95 -11.11 3.94
CA ASP A 75 8.22 -11.56 3.38
C ASP A 75 8.76 -10.54 2.36
N PRO A 76 9.99 -10.02 2.53
CA PRO A 76 10.55 -9.02 1.62
C PRO A 76 10.61 -9.46 0.15
N ARG A 77 10.93 -10.73 -0.13
CA ARG A 77 11.07 -11.22 -1.51
C ARG A 77 9.71 -11.34 -2.19
N MET A 78 8.70 -11.83 -1.46
CA MET A 78 7.33 -11.90 -1.95
C MET A 78 6.75 -10.49 -2.17
N MET A 79 7.03 -9.55 -1.27
CA MET A 79 6.60 -8.15 -1.43
C MET A 79 7.22 -7.50 -2.67
N ALA A 80 8.53 -7.69 -2.88
CA ALA A 80 9.22 -7.22 -4.09
C ALA A 80 8.64 -7.83 -5.38
N ALA A 81 8.38 -9.14 -5.38
CA ALA A 81 7.76 -9.81 -6.52
C ALA A 81 6.32 -9.32 -6.77
N ALA A 82 5.55 -9.04 -5.72
CA ALA A 82 4.22 -8.47 -5.83
C ALA A 82 4.23 -7.05 -6.40
N ALA A 83 5.21 -6.23 -6.01
CA ALA A 83 5.39 -4.90 -6.57
C ALA A 83 5.64 -4.98 -8.09
N ARG A 84 6.64 -5.76 -8.53
CA ARG A 84 6.93 -5.98 -9.96
C ARG A 84 5.71 -6.46 -10.73
N HIS A 85 5.02 -7.47 -10.20
CA HIS A 85 3.83 -8.03 -10.84
C HIS A 85 2.72 -7.00 -11.09
N ASN A 86 2.49 -6.09 -10.13
CA ASN A 86 1.47 -5.06 -10.29
C ASN A 86 1.95 -3.92 -11.22
N VAL A 87 3.25 -3.59 -11.22
CA VAL A 87 3.83 -2.62 -12.16
C VAL A 87 3.74 -3.11 -13.61
N GLU A 88 4.06 -4.38 -13.86
CA GLU A 88 3.89 -5.03 -15.18
C GLU A 88 2.43 -4.98 -15.68
N ARG A 89 1.47 -4.84 -14.75
CA ARG A 89 0.04 -4.71 -15.02
C ARG A 89 -0.47 -3.26 -15.00
N GLY A 90 0.43 -2.28 -15.00
CA GLY A 90 0.10 -0.86 -15.14
C GLY A 90 -0.05 -0.10 -13.83
N ALA A 91 0.36 -0.65 -12.68
CA ALA A 91 0.48 0.14 -11.46
C ALA A 91 1.56 1.22 -11.66
N GLN A 92 1.19 2.48 -11.40
CA GLN A 92 2.08 3.64 -11.51
C GLN A 92 2.57 4.13 -10.14
N ILE A 93 1.94 3.65 -9.06
CA ILE A 93 2.36 3.85 -7.67
C ILE A 93 2.13 2.52 -6.94
N ILE A 94 3.12 2.06 -6.18
CA ILE A 94 2.99 0.92 -5.27
C ILE A 94 2.82 1.45 -3.84
N ASP A 95 1.72 1.13 -3.18
CA ASP A 95 1.48 1.44 -1.77
C ASP A 95 1.66 0.20 -0.90
N ILE A 96 2.38 0.31 0.21
CA ILE A 96 2.60 -0.82 1.13
C ILE A 96 1.65 -0.71 2.32
N ASN A 97 0.87 -1.75 2.57
CA ASN A 97 0.02 -1.82 3.77
C ASN A 97 0.81 -2.28 5.00
N MET A 98 1.01 -1.37 5.95
CA MET A 98 1.45 -1.66 7.32
C MET A 98 0.45 -1.12 8.36
N GLY A 99 -0.84 -1.08 7.99
CA GLY A 99 -1.89 -0.45 8.80
C GLY A 99 -3.10 -1.33 9.12
N CYS A 100 -3.30 -2.44 8.40
CA CYS A 100 -4.43 -3.34 8.64
C CYS A 100 -4.31 -4.03 10.02
N PRO A 101 -5.33 -3.99 10.90
CA PRO A 101 -5.30 -4.63 12.21
C PRO A 101 -5.78 -6.09 12.20
N ALA A 102 -6.28 -6.58 11.05
CA ALA A 102 -6.90 -7.89 10.92
C ALA A 102 -5.92 -8.99 11.36
N LYS A 103 -6.39 -9.90 12.23
CA LYS A 103 -5.58 -10.97 12.86
C LYS A 103 -4.82 -11.85 11.85
N LYS A 104 -5.33 -11.98 10.63
CA LYS A 104 -4.67 -12.63 9.50
C LYS A 104 -4.87 -11.78 8.26
N VAL A 105 -3.81 -11.14 7.79
CA VAL A 105 -3.75 -10.68 6.40
C VAL A 105 -3.05 -11.80 5.65
N CYS A 106 -3.79 -12.53 4.81
CA CYS A 106 -3.22 -13.59 3.98
C CYS A 106 -2.48 -14.69 4.79
N ASN A 107 -3.08 -15.13 5.90
CA ASN A 107 -2.54 -16.18 6.79
C ASN A 107 -1.16 -15.89 7.43
N THR A 108 -0.68 -14.65 7.38
CA THR A 108 0.60 -14.22 7.95
C THR A 108 0.41 -12.99 8.84
N LEU A 109 1.36 -12.74 9.74
CA LEU A 109 1.44 -11.50 10.52
C LEU A 109 1.89 -10.37 9.58
N ALA A 110 0.93 -9.65 9.01
CA ALA A 110 1.17 -8.52 8.13
C ALA A 110 0.34 -7.31 8.55
N GLY A 111 0.40 -6.22 7.79
CA GLY A 111 -0.25 -4.97 8.16
C GLY A 111 0.39 -4.38 9.42
N SER A 112 -0.44 -3.91 10.35
CA SER A 112 0.05 -3.21 11.56
C SER A 112 0.80 -4.09 12.56
N ALA A 113 0.78 -5.43 12.40
CA ALA A 113 1.65 -6.33 13.17
C ALA A 113 3.14 -6.11 12.85
N LEU A 114 3.46 -5.67 11.63
CA LEU A 114 4.84 -5.38 11.21
C LEU A 114 5.46 -4.23 12.00
N LEU A 115 4.65 -3.34 12.57
CA LEU A 115 5.15 -2.18 13.33
C LEU A 115 5.91 -2.58 14.61
N ARG A 116 5.85 -3.84 15.04
CA ARG A 116 6.64 -4.33 16.18
C ARG A 116 8.07 -4.75 15.81
N ASP A 117 8.35 -4.92 14.52
CA ASP A 117 9.63 -5.39 13.99
C ASP A 117 10.17 -4.35 13.00
N GLU A 118 10.76 -3.28 13.54
CA GLU A 118 11.36 -2.18 12.76
C GLU A 118 12.44 -2.68 11.78
N PRO A 119 13.33 -3.63 12.13
CA PRO A 119 14.26 -4.23 11.15
C PRO A 119 13.56 -4.95 9.99
N LEU A 120 12.49 -5.70 10.24
CA LEU A 120 11.71 -6.33 9.17
C LEU A 120 11.04 -5.28 8.28
N VAL A 121 10.50 -4.20 8.87
CA VAL A 121 9.96 -3.08 8.09
C VAL A 121 11.01 -2.55 7.12
N GLY A 122 12.21 -2.21 7.60
CA GLY A 122 13.30 -1.73 6.74
C GLY A 122 13.59 -2.69 5.58
N ARG A 123 13.79 -3.98 5.87
CA ARG A 123 14.04 -5.00 4.83
C ARG A 123 12.92 -5.10 3.78
N ILE A 124 11.66 -4.98 4.19
CA ILE A 124 10.52 -4.99 3.25
C ILE A 124 10.56 -3.74 2.37
N LEU A 125 10.79 -2.56 2.96
CA LEU A 125 10.81 -1.31 2.21
C LEU A 125 11.97 -1.28 1.21
N ASP A 126 13.19 -1.63 1.64
CA ASP A 126 14.37 -1.71 0.76
C ASP A 126 14.12 -2.68 -0.42
N ALA A 127 13.56 -3.86 -0.12
CA ALA A 127 13.28 -4.87 -1.14
C ALA A 127 12.23 -4.41 -2.16
N VAL A 128 11.18 -3.69 -1.72
CA VAL A 128 10.13 -3.20 -2.63
C VAL A 128 10.61 -2.00 -3.42
N VAL A 129 11.27 -1.02 -2.78
CA VAL A 129 11.80 0.17 -3.46
C VAL A 129 12.87 -0.21 -4.49
N GLY A 130 13.78 -1.13 -4.16
CA GLY A 130 14.79 -1.60 -5.10
C GLY A 130 14.25 -2.52 -6.21
N ALA A 131 12.98 -2.92 -6.17
CA ALA A 131 12.40 -3.86 -7.12
C ALA A 131 11.65 -3.21 -8.29
N VAL A 132 11.30 -1.92 -8.19
CA VAL A 132 10.47 -1.21 -9.18
C VAL A 132 10.92 0.24 -9.36
N ASP A 133 10.79 0.76 -10.58
CA ASP A 133 11.14 2.16 -10.89
C ASP A 133 10.00 3.15 -10.59
N VAL A 134 8.79 2.64 -10.31
CA VAL A 134 7.65 3.48 -9.92
C VAL A 134 7.78 3.92 -8.45
N PRO A 135 7.23 5.08 -8.05
CA PRO A 135 7.28 5.50 -6.65
C PRO A 135 6.56 4.52 -5.74
N VAL A 136 7.19 4.27 -4.59
CA VAL A 136 6.64 3.47 -3.49
C VAL A 136 6.14 4.39 -2.38
N THR A 137 4.93 4.15 -1.87
CA THR A 137 4.33 4.83 -0.73
C THR A 137 4.04 3.84 0.39
N LEU A 138 3.83 4.36 1.60
CA LEU A 138 3.61 3.54 2.79
C LEU A 138 2.37 4.00 3.55
N LYS A 139 1.51 3.06 3.94
CA LYS A 139 0.35 3.33 4.80
C LYS A 139 0.46 2.61 6.14
N ILE A 140 0.56 3.39 7.22
CA ILE A 140 0.78 2.89 8.60
C ILE A 140 -0.32 3.34 9.58
N ARG A 141 -0.18 2.88 10.82
CA ARG A 141 -0.84 3.39 12.02
C ARG A 141 0.16 4.13 12.89
N THR A 142 -0.29 4.74 13.99
CA THR A 142 0.59 5.40 14.96
C THR A 142 1.55 4.45 15.70
N GLY A 143 1.23 3.15 15.72
CA GLY A 143 1.98 2.09 16.39
C GLY A 143 1.13 0.85 16.63
N TRP A 144 1.68 -0.11 17.35
CA TRP A 144 0.97 -1.35 17.72
C TRP A 144 -0.10 -1.07 18.79
N ASP A 145 0.27 -0.43 19.88
CA ASP A 145 -0.62 -0.01 20.96
C ASP A 145 -0.21 1.35 21.52
N ARG A 146 -0.86 1.78 22.62
CA ARG A 146 -0.61 3.10 23.22
C ARG A 146 0.78 3.21 23.85
N SER A 147 1.36 2.10 24.31
CA SER A 147 2.73 2.03 24.84
C SER A 147 3.77 1.94 23.72
N GLU A 148 3.45 1.27 22.61
CA GLU A 148 4.34 1.03 21.47
C GLU A 148 3.98 1.94 20.27
N ARG A 149 4.11 3.26 20.44
CA ARG A 149 3.96 4.24 19.35
C ARG A 149 5.29 4.55 18.70
N ASN A 150 5.48 4.06 17.47
CA ASN A 150 6.74 4.18 16.75
C ASN A 150 6.62 4.75 15.33
N ALA A 151 5.49 5.36 14.97
CA ALA A 151 5.28 5.92 13.63
C ALA A 151 6.37 6.88 13.16
N VAL A 152 6.99 7.67 14.06
CA VAL A 152 8.10 8.57 13.70
C VAL A 152 9.35 7.79 13.31
N ARG A 153 9.70 6.72 14.03
CA ARG A 153 10.84 5.86 13.68
C ARG A 153 10.57 5.10 12.37
N ILE A 154 9.36 4.58 12.20
CA ILE A 154 8.93 3.95 10.96
C ILE A 154 8.99 4.93 9.79
N ALA A 155 8.64 6.20 9.99
CA ALA A 155 8.75 7.23 8.97
C ALA A 155 10.20 7.50 8.57
N ALA A 156 11.13 7.57 9.52
CA ALA A 156 12.57 7.74 9.23
C ALA A 156 13.16 6.53 8.49
N ILE A 157 12.76 5.31 8.87
CA ILE A 157 13.14 4.08 8.14
C ILE A 157 12.62 4.14 6.71
N ALA A 158 11.35 4.53 6.53
CA ALA A 158 10.73 4.62 5.21
C ALA A 158 11.39 5.68 4.31
N GLU A 159 11.68 6.86 4.85
CA GLU A 159 12.42 7.90 4.15
C GLU A 159 13.80 7.40 3.70
N SER A 160 14.55 6.75 4.61
CA SER A 160 15.88 6.20 4.31
C SER A 160 15.83 5.12 3.23
N ALA A 161 14.78 4.32 3.19
CA ALA A 161 14.56 3.29 2.18
C ALA A 161 14.10 3.86 0.81
N GLY A 162 13.78 5.16 0.71
CA GLY A 162 13.34 5.81 -0.53
C GLY A 162 11.82 5.86 -0.74
N VAL A 163 11.01 5.61 0.30
CA VAL A 163 9.55 5.78 0.25
C VAL A 163 9.21 7.25 0.01
N ARG A 164 8.30 7.50 -0.93
CA ARG A 164 8.00 8.84 -1.46
C ARG A 164 6.87 9.57 -0.76
N ALA A 165 6.02 8.86 -0.02
CA ALA A 165 4.97 9.43 0.81
C ALA A 165 4.49 8.44 1.88
N ILE A 166 4.00 8.98 3.00
CA ILE A 166 3.47 8.18 4.10
C ILE A 166 2.05 8.66 4.46
N ALA A 167 1.12 7.71 4.54
CA ALA A 167 -0.22 7.94 5.06
C ALA A 167 -0.36 7.32 6.46
N ILE A 168 -0.69 8.13 7.46
CA ILE A 168 -0.82 7.67 8.85
C ILE A 168 -2.30 7.67 9.25
N HIS A 169 -2.82 6.49 9.58
CA HIS A 169 -4.08 6.41 10.30
C HIS A 169 -3.80 6.74 11.77
N GLY A 170 -4.37 7.85 12.28
CA GLY A 170 -4.16 8.42 13.62
C GLY A 170 -4.64 7.59 14.82
N ARG A 171 -4.61 6.25 14.72
CA ARG A 171 -4.92 5.29 15.78
C ARG A 171 -3.84 4.23 15.87
N THR A 172 -3.74 3.56 17.02
CA THR A 172 -2.94 2.36 17.22
C THR A 172 -3.62 1.15 16.57
N ARG A 173 -2.94 0.00 16.49
CA ARG A 173 -3.59 -1.25 16.05
C ARG A 173 -4.62 -1.71 17.07
N ALA A 174 -4.24 -1.73 18.35
CA ALA A 174 -5.08 -2.08 19.48
C ALA A 174 -6.12 -0.99 19.76
#